data_AF-A0A2N2TCJ6-F1
#
_entry.id   AF-A0A2N2TCJ6-F1
#
_cell.length_a   1.000
_cell.length_b   1.000
_cell.length_c   1.000
_cell.angle_alpha   90.00
_cell.angle_beta   90.00
_cell.angle_gamma   90.00
#
_symmetry.space_group_name_H-M   'P 1'
#
loop_
_entity.id
_entity.type
_entity.pdbx_description
1 polymer ?
#
loop_
_entity_poly.entity_id
_entity_poly.type
_entity_poly.pdbx_seq_one_letter_code
_entity_poly.pdbx_strand_id
1 'polypeptide(L)'
;MTTIQTLNKVVEIAERRRDVALAALAQLQREMQIAQDQMDQLEAYALEAQQRWSARSSAGIDAALLHHHRHFLQKIEHAIEFQRGVLSSREDMIAQHQEQVRVAERDVAGLRKFTEKKIQAQAQVMERREQKNTDEMALTIHLRQRLAMAQAHARSGA
;
A
#
# COMPACT_ATOMS: atom_id res chain seq x y z
N MET A 1 -28.51 7.91 4.08
CA MET A 1 -27.08 8.18 3.80
C MET A 1 -26.95 8.58 2.35
N THR A 2 -26.24 9.65 2.02
CA THR A 2 -26.08 10.07 0.62
C THR A 2 -25.10 9.13 -0.09
N THR A 3 -25.29 8.89 -1.40
CA THR A 3 -24.46 7.99 -2.21
C THR A 3 -22.96 8.34 -2.17
N ILE A 4 -22.61 9.61 -1.95
CA ILE A 4 -21.23 10.06 -1.77
C ILE A 4 -20.64 9.51 -0.46
N GLN A 5 -21.40 9.55 0.64
CA GLN A 5 -20.93 9.05 1.94
C GLN A 5 -20.64 7.55 1.89
N THR A 6 -21.42 6.78 1.13
CA THR A 6 -21.14 5.36 0.92
C THR A 6 -19.89 5.14 0.09
N LEU A 7 -19.65 5.95 -0.96
CA LEU A 7 -18.42 5.84 -1.78
C LEU A 7 -17.17 6.21 -0.99
N ASN A 8 -17.22 7.27 -0.19
CA ASN A 8 -16.11 7.66 0.68
C ASN A 8 -15.75 6.56 1.70
N LYS A 9 -16.76 5.92 2.28
CA LYS A 9 -16.53 4.76 3.18
C LYS A 9 -15.90 3.57 2.47
N VAL A 10 -16.29 3.29 1.22
CA VAL A 10 -15.69 2.22 0.42
C VAL A 10 -14.21 2.53 0.12
N VAL A 11 -13.88 3.79 -0.18
CA VAL A 11 -12.49 4.23 -0.34
C VAL A 11 -11.71 4.04 0.96
N GLU A 12 -12.25 4.45 2.11
CA GLU A 12 -11.59 4.26 3.42
C GLU A 12 -11.32 2.79 3.73
N ILE A 13 -12.28 1.90 3.43
CA ILE A 13 -12.10 0.45 3.61
C ILE A 13 -10.98 -0.08 2.69
N ALA A 14 -10.92 0.37 1.44
CA ALA A 14 -9.87 -0.02 0.50
C ALA A 14 -8.48 0.49 0.96
N GLU A 15 -8.41 1.71 1.48
CA GLU A 15 -7.18 2.28 2.04
C GLU A 15 -6.70 1.47 3.25
N ARG A 16 -7.60 1.13 4.18
CA ARG A 16 -7.27 0.28 5.32
C ARG A 16 -6.76 -1.10 4.89
N ARG A 17 -7.34 -1.69 3.83
CA ARG A 17 -6.84 -2.96 3.26
C ARG A 17 -5.43 -2.83 2.69
N ARG A 18 -5.14 -1.75 1.95
CA ARG A 18 -3.79 -1.45 1.45
C ARG A 18 -2.81 -1.30 2.61
N ASP A 19 -3.18 -0.56 3.65
CA ASP A 19 -2.29 -0.30 4.79
C ASP A 19 -1.97 -1.58 5.57
N VAL A 20 -2.93 -2.48 5.72
CA VAL A 20 -2.71 -3.82 6.27
C VAL A 20 -1.74 -4.62 5.39
N ALA A 21 -1.89 -4.59 4.07
CA ALA A 21 -0.98 -5.28 3.16
C ALA A 21 0.46 -4.71 3.22
N LEU A 22 0.60 -3.39 3.31
CA LEU A 22 1.88 -2.71 3.50
C LEU A 22 2.54 -3.09 4.83
N ALA A 23 1.76 -3.14 5.92
CA ALA A 23 2.27 -3.55 7.23
C ALA A 23 2.76 -5.00 7.22
N ALA A 24 2.04 -5.90 6.55
CA ALA A 24 2.45 -7.30 6.37
C ALA A 24 3.74 -7.41 5.56
N LEU A 25 3.85 -6.69 4.44
CA LEU A 25 5.08 -6.64 3.64
C LEU A 25 6.27 -6.12 4.44
N ALA A 26 6.08 -5.04 5.21
CA ALA A 26 7.13 -4.48 6.04
C ALA A 26 7.60 -5.45 7.13
N GLN A 27 6.70 -6.26 7.68
CA GLN A 27 7.06 -7.31 8.64
C GLN A 27 7.92 -8.39 7.97
N LEU A 28 7.54 -8.87 6.78
CA LEU A 28 8.32 -9.87 6.06
C LEU A 28 9.72 -9.35 5.67
N GLN A 29 9.83 -8.09 5.28
CA GLN A 29 11.12 -7.46 4.99
C GLN A 29 12.03 -7.41 6.23
N ARG A 30 11.48 -7.12 7.41
CA ARG A 30 12.26 -7.18 8.67
C ARG A 30 12.72 -8.61 8.95
N GLU A 31 11.86 -9.58 8.75
CA GLU A 31 12.22 -10.98 8.99
C GLU A 31 13.24 -11.51 7.97
N MET A 32 13.20 -11.03 6.73
CA MET A 32 14.24 -11.29 5.71
C MET A 32 15.58 -10.73 6.16
N GLN A 33 15.62 -9.51 6.69
CA GLN A 33 16.85 -8.93 7.23
C GLN A 33 17.42 -9.78 8.36
N ILE A 34 16.58 -10.22 9.30
CA ILE A 34 17.01 -11.11 10.40
C ILE A 34 17.57 -12.43 9.86
N ALA A 35 16.93 -13.01 8.84
CA ALA A 35 17.41 -14.23 8.21
C ALA A 35 18.75 -14.04 7.49
N GLN A 36 18.97 -12.86 6.88
CA GLN A 36 20.24 -12.52 6.25
C GLN A 36 21.34 -12.35 7.31
N ASP A 37 21.06 -11.64 8.40
CA ASP A 37 22.00 -11.47 9.51
C ASP A 37 22.41 -12.83 10.11
N GLN A 38 21.49 -13.78 10.19
CA GLN A 38 21.79 -15.16 10.63
C GLN A 38 22.69 -15.91 9.64
N MET A 39 22.49 -15.72 8.33
CA MET A 39 23.38 -16.29 7.32
C MET A 39 24.79 -15.73 7.46
N ASP A 40 24.91 -14.42 7.58
CA ASP A 40 26.21 -13.74 7.72
C ASP A 40 26.96 -14.24 8.97
N GLN A 41 26.23 -14.47 10.08
CA GLN A 41 26.79 -15.07 11.29
C GLN A 41 27.26 -16.51 11.08
N LEU A 42 26.50 -17.34 10.35
CA LEU A 42 26.90 -18.71 10.03
C LEU A 42 28.17 -18.74 9.16
N GLU A 43 28.25 -17.87 8.15
CA GLU A 43 29.41 -17.77 7.27
C GLU A 43 30.65 -17.27 8.02
N ALA A 44 30.50 -16.26 8.88
CA ALA A 44 31.59 -15.76 9.72
C ALA A 44 32.11 -16.86 10.66
N TYR A 45 31.20 -17.59 11.32
CA TYR A 45 31.57 -18.69 12.21
C TYR A 45 32.25 -19.85 11.47
N ALA A 46 31.80 -20.17 10.25
CA ALA A 46 32.43 -21.17 9.40
C ALA A 46 33.88 -20.78 9.06
N LEU A 47 34.10 -19.52 8.69
CA LEU A 47 35.42 -18.99 8.36
C LEU A 47 36.36 -19.02 9.57
N GLU A 48 35.90 -18.56 10.74
CA GLU A 48 36.68 -18.60 11.98
C GLU A 48 37.05 -20.04 12.38
N ALA A 49 36.12 -20.98 12.24
CA ALA A 49 36.39 -22.38 12.52
C ALA A 49 37.44 -22.97 11.57
N GLN A 50 37.41 -22.62 10.28
CA GLN A 50 38.40 -23.04 9.30
C GLN A 50 39.79 -22.46 9.59
N GLN A 51 39.88 -21.18 9.99
CA GLN A 51 41.14 -20.55 10.37
C GLN A 51 41.76 -21.22 11.61
N ARG A 52 40.96 -21.47 12.66
CA ARG A 52 41.40 -22.20 13.86
C ARG A 52 41.88 -23.61 13.53
N TRP A 53 41.17 -24.30 12.64
CA TRP A 53 41.58 -25.61 12.16
C TRP A 53 42.95 -25.56 11.46
N SER A 54 43.13 -24.64 10.51
CA SER A 54 44.39 -24.46 9.78
C SER A 54 45.57 -24.25 10.73
N ALA A 55 45.43 -23.32 11.69
CA ALA A 55 46.46 -23.05 12.70
C ALA A 55 46.81 -24.30 13.53
N ARG A 56 45.81 -25.04 13.99
CA ARG A 56 46.00 -26.24 14.84
C ARG A 56 46.54 -27.44 14.06
N SER A 57 46.21 -27.54 12.77
CA SER A 57 46.67 -28.63 11.90
C SER A 57 48.18 -28.60 11.63
N SER A 58 48.81 -27.42 11.76
CA SER A 58 50.25 -27.23 11.55
C SER A 58 51.14 -27.96 12.58
N ALA A 59 50.60 -28.28 13.76
CA ALA A 59 51.33 -28.92 14.87
C ALA A 59 51.19 -30.47 14.89
N GLY A 60 50.52 -31.06 13.88
CA GLY A 60 50.19 -32.48 13.82
C GLY A 60 48.73 -32.77 14.23
N ILE A 61 48.10 -33.72 13.55
CA ILE A 61 46.67 -34.02 13.66
C ILE A 61 46.50 -35.48 14.09
N ASP A 62 45.70 -35.75 15.13
CA ASP A 62 45.25 -37.12 15.44
C ASP A 62 43.93 -37.46 14.72
N ALA A 63 43.60 -38.75 14.65
CA ALA A 63 42.41 -39.24 13.97
C ALA A 63 41.08 -38.75 14.58
N ALA A 64 40.98 -38.62 15.91
CA ALA A 64 39.81 -38.11 16.60
C ALA A 64 39.57 -36.62 16.30
N LEU A 65 40.64 -35.82 16.29
CA LEU A 65 40.59 -34.40 15.92
C LEU A 65 40.11 -34.21 14.47
N LEU A 66 40.63 -35.02 13.54
CA LEU A 66 40.17 -35.01 12.14
C LEU A 66 38.70 -35.40 11.99
N HIS A 67 38.25 -36.42 12.73
CA HIS A 67 36.85 -36.83 12.74
C HIS A 67 35.93 -35.72 13.26
N HIS A 68 36.26 -35.09 14.39
CA HIS A 68 35.49 -33.97 14.93
C HIS A 68 35.37 -32.80 13.96
N HIS A 69 36.46 -32.46 13.27
CA HIS A 69 36.44 -31.37 12.30
C HIS A 69 35.53 -31.67 11.10
N ARG A 70 35.61 -32.88 10.53
CA ARG A 70 34.71 -33.29 9.42
C ARG A 70 33.24 -33.25 9.82
N HIS A 71 32.92 -33.79 10.99
CA HIS A 71 31.55 -33.78 11.49
C HIS A 71 31.04 -32.36 11.77
N PHE A 72 31.90 -31.47 12.27
CA PHE A 72 31.59 -30.06 12.43
C PHE A 72 31.31 -29.38 11.08
N LEU A 73 32.14 -29.60 10.06
CA LEU A 73 31.93 -29.05 8.73
C LEU A 73 30.59 -29.50 8.12
N GLN A 74 30.25 -30.78 8.26
CA GLN A 74 28.95 -31.29 7.80
C GLN A 74 27.77 -30.58 8.48
N LYS A 75 27.87 -30.25 9.76
CA LYS A 75 26.83 -29.50 10.47
C LYS A 75 26.69 -28.07 9.96
N ILE A 76 27.81 -27.40 9.70
CA ILE A 76 27.80 -26.03 9.14
C ILE A 76 27.22 -26.03 7.73
N GLU A 77 27.61 -26.97 6.90
CA GLU A 77 27.08 -27.12 5.54
C GLU A 77 25.56 -27.33 5.55
N HIS A 78 25.07 -28.24 6.40
CA HIS A 78 23.63 -28.46 6.59
C HIS A 78 22.93 -27.18 7.08
N ALA A 79 23.50 -26.47 8.07
CA ALA A 79 22.90 -25.24 8.59
C ALA A 79 22.82 -24.14 7.52
N ILE A 80 23.85 -24.00 6.68
CA ILE A 80 23.86 -23.05 5.55
C ILE A 80 22.81 -23.44 4.52
N GLU A 81 22.72 -24.73 4.13
CA GLU A 81 21.71 -25.19 3.18
C GLU A 81 20.29 -24.92 3.70
N PHE A 82 20.04 -25.24 4.98
CA PHE A 82 18.77 -24.92 5.64
C PHE A 82 18.48 -23.41 5.60
N GLN A 83 19.47 -22.57 5.95
CA GLN A 83 19.30 -21.11 5.96
C GLN A 83 19.05 -20.55 4.55
N ARG A 84 19.69 -21.11 3.51
CA ARG A 84 19.39 -20.76 2.11
C ARG A 84 17.93 -21.05 1.75
N GLY A 85 17.40 -22.18 2.21
CA GLY A 85 15.99 -22.53 2.04
C GLY A 85 15.06 -21.51 2.73
N VAL A 86 15.41 -21.08 3.93
CA VAL A 86 14.66 -20.03 4.66
C VAL A 86 14.68 -18.70 3.89
N LEU A 87 15.84 -18.26 3.41
CA LEU A 87 15.97 -17.01 2.63
C LEU A 87 15.14 -17.07 1.35
N SER A 88 15.28 -18.14 0.56
CA SER A 88 14.52 -18.32 -0.68
C SER A 88 13.01 -18.32 -0.43
N SER A 89 12.54 -19.03 0.59
CA SER A 89 11.11 -19.02 0.95
C SER A 89 10.62 -17.62 1.35
N ARG A 90 11.45 -16.83 2.04
CA ARG A 90 11.10 -15.45 2.43
C ARG A 90 11.07 -14.50 1.24
N GLU A 91 12.00 -14.65 0.30
CA GLU A 91 12.00 -13.91 -0.96
C GLU A 91 10.71 -14.14 -1.74
N ASP A 92 10.29 -15.41 -1.88
CA ASP A 92 9.04 -15.76 -2.55
C ASP A 92 7.82 -15.14 -1.86
N MET A 93 7.77 -15.20 -0.53
CA MET A 93 6.70 -14.56 0.26
C MET A 93 6.68 -13.05 0.05
N ILE A 94 7.84 -12.39 0.08
CA ILE A 94 7.96 -10.94 -0.16
C ILE A 94 7.43 -10.60 -1.55
N ALA A 95 7.81 -11.34 -2.59
CA ALA A 95 7.33 -11.11 -3.95
C ALA A 95 5.81 -11.24 -4.06
N GLN A 96 5.22 -12.25 -3.41
CA GLN A 96 3.76 -12.41 -3.35
C GLN A 96 3.07 -11.25 -2.65
N HIS A 97 3.60 -10.78 -1.51
CA HIS A 97 3.02 -9.67 -0.77
C HIS A 97 3.21 -8.32 -1.46
N GLN A 98 4.31 -8.11 -2.18
CA GLN A 98 4.48 -6.95 -3.06
C GLN A 98 3.39 -6.89 -4.13
N GLU A 99 3.03 -8.03 -4.72
CA GLU A 99 1.94 -8.09 -5.68
C GLU A 99 0.58 -7.75 -5.03
N GLN A 100 0.33 -8.25 -3.82
CA GLN A 100 -0.90 -7.91 -3.07
C GLN A 100 -1.00 -6.41 -2.77
N VAL A 101 0.11 -5.77 -2.36
CA VAL A 101 0.19 -4.32 -2.16
C VAL A 101 -0.12 -3.60 -3.47
N ARG A 102 0.51 -4.01 -4.58
CA ARG A 102 0.29 -3.41 -5.90
C ARG A 102 -1.17 -3.47 -6.34
N VAL A 103 -1.86 -4.59 -6.10
CA VAL A 103 -3.29 -4.73 -6.39
C VAL A 103 -4.12 -3.80 -5.50
N ALA A 104 -3.86 -3.78 -4.19
CA ALA A 104 -4.59 -2.92 -3.27
C ALA A 104 -4.41 -1.42 -3.58
N GLU A 105 -3.21 -1.00 -3.99
CA GLU A 105 -2.94 0.36 -4.43
C GLU A 105 -3.73 0.74 -5.68
N ARG A 106 -3.82 -0.17 -6.67
CA ARG A 106 -4.65 0.04 -7.86
C ARG A 106 -6.12 0.18 -7.51
N ASP A 107 -6.63 -0.67 -6.62
CA ASP A 107 -8.02 -0.62 -6.19
C ASP A 107 -8.35 0.72 -5.52
N VAL A 108 -7.47 1.19 -4.61
CA VAL A 108 -7.60 2.51 -3.97
C VAL A 108 -7.60 3.63 -5.01
N ALA A 109 -6.64 3.62 -5.94
CA ALA A 109 -6.55 4.64 -6.99
C ALA A 109 -7.80 4.66 -7.89
N GLY A 110 -8.30 3.48 -8.27
CA GLY A 110 -9.51 3.32 -9.06
C GLY A 110 -10.75 3.84 -8.35
N LEU A 111 -10.94 3.46 -7.08
CA LEU A 111 -12.08 3.88 -6.26
C LEU A 111 -12.07 5.38 -5.98
N ARG A 112 -10.90 5.97 -5.70
CA ARG A 112 -10.74 7.43 -5.54
C ARG A 112 -11.16 8.17 -6.79
N LYS A 113 -10.61 7.78 -7.95
CA LYS A 113 -10.94 8.39 -9.25
C LYS A 113 -12.41 8.25 -9.61
N PHE A 114 -13.02 7.09 -9.32
CA PHE A 114 -14.45 6.89 -9.55
C PHE A 114 -15.30 7.80 -8.65
N THR A 115 -14.94 7.89 -7.37
CA THR A 115 -15.65 8.71 -6.39
C THR A 115 -15.57 10.19 -6.74
N GLU A 116 -14.38 10.67 -7.11
CA GLU A 116 -14.16 12.04 -7.58
C GLU A 116 -15.06 12.38 -8.78
N LYS A 117 -15.09 11.52 -9.81
CA LYS A 117 -15.96 11.71 -10.98
C LYS A 117 -17.44 11.78 -10.59
N LYS A 118 -17.87 10.97 -9.62
CA LYS A 118 -19.26 11.00 -9.13
C LYS A 118 -19.59 12.29 -8.39
N ILE A 119 -18.68 12.79 -7.56
CA ILE A 119 -18.83 14.06 -6.85
C ILE A 119 -18.93 15.22 -7.86
N GLN A 120 -18.03 15.26 -8.85
CA GLN A 120 -18.04 16.29 -9.90
C GLN A 120 -19.36 16.26 -10.70
N ALA A 121 -19.83 15.08 -11.11
CA ALA A 121 -21.08 14.95 -11.84
C ALA A 121 -22.29 15.43 -11.03
N GLN A 122 -22.32 15.15 -9.72
CA GLN A 122 -23.38 15.63 -8.85
C GLN A 122 -23.32 17.15 -8.64
N ALA A 123 -22.12 17.71 -8.48
CA ALA A 123 -21.93 19.16 -8.39
C ALA A 123 -22.46 19.88 -9.65
N GLN A 124 -22.13 19.37 -10.84
CA GLN A 124 -22.63 19.93 -12.11
C GLN A 124 -24.17 19.88 -12.23
N VAL A 125 -24.80 18.80 -11.76
CA VAL A 125 -26.27 18.69 -11.76
C VAL A 125 -26.89 19.70 -10.80
N MET A 126 -26.28 19.92 -9.63
CA MET A 126 -26.75 20.91 -8.66
C MET A 126 -26.58 22.33 -9.19
N GLU A 127 -25.42 22.67 -9.75
CA GLU A 127 -25.13 23.96 -10.36
C GLU A 127 -26.14 24.30 -11.47
N ARG A 128 -26.43 23.36 -12.38
CA ARG A 128 -27.46 23.55 -13.42
C ARG A 128 -28.86 23.77 -12.85
N ARG A 129 -29.20 23.11 -11.75
CA ARG A 129 -30.51 23.29 -11.08
C ARG A 129 -30.59 24.66 -10.41
N GLU A 130 -29.53 25.08 -9.74
CA GLU A 130 -29.44 26.41 -9.12
C GLU A 130 -29.54 27.51 -10.17
N GLN A 131 -28.76 27.42 -11.25
CA GLN A 131 -28.83 28.37 -12.36
C GLN A 131 -30.26 28.48 -12.93
N LYS A 132 -30.91 27.34 -13.21
CA LYS A 132 -32.29 27.32 -13.71
C LYS A 132 -33.27 28.01 -12.75
N ASN A 133 -33.16 27.73 -11.45
CA ASN A 133 -34.03 28.35 -10.44
C ASN A 133 -33.79 29.87 -10.35
N THR A 134 -32.53 30.31 -10.44
CA THR A 134 -32.16 31.72 -10.45
C THR A 134 -32.71 32.43 -11.68
N ASP A 135 -32.61 31.81 -12.86
CA ASP A 135 -33.14 32.36 -14.12
C ASP A 135 -34.68 32.49 -14.07
N GLU A 136 -35.38 31.47 -13.57
CA GLU A 136 -36.84 31.51 -13.38
C GLU A 136 -37.27 32.61 -12.40
N MET A 137 -36.51 32.80 -11.32
CA MET A 137 -36.78 33.86 -10.35
C MET A 137 -36.52 35.25 -10.93
N ALA A 138 -35.43 35.43 -11.68
CA ALA A 138 -35.11 36.68 -12.38
C ALA A 138 -36.19 37.05 -13.41
N LEU A 139 -36.65 36.08 -14.21
CA LEU A 139 -37.77 36.24 -15.14
C LEU A 139 -39.05 36.67 -14.42
N THR A 140 -39.38 36.02 -13.30
CA THR A 140 -40.57 36.34 -12.50
C THR A 140 -40.52 37.77 -11.95
N ILE A 141 -39.36 38.19 -11.43
CA ILE A 141 -39.15 39.56 -10.91
C ILE A 141 -39.29 40.57 -12.06
N HIS A 142 -38.64 40.32 -13.20
CA HIS A 142 -38.70 41.21 -14.36
C HIS A 142 -40.13 41.38 -14.90
N LEU A 143 -40.91 40.29 -14.99
CA LEU A 143 -42.31 40.34 -15.41
C LEU A 143 -43.16 41.17 -14.44
N ARG A 144 -42.97 40.98 -13.12
CA ARG A 144 -43.68 41.79 -12.10
C ARG A 144 -43.33 43.28 -12.19
N GLN A 145 -42.05 43.62 -12.35
CA GLN A 145 -41.62 45.00 -12.50
C GLN A 145 -42.23 45.64 -13.75
N ARG A 146 -42.24 44.91 -14.87
CA ARG A 146 -42.83 45.40 -16.13
C ARG A 146 -44.33 45.63 -16.02
N LEU A 147 -45.07 44.75 -15.35
CA LEU A 147 -46.49 44.95 -15.06
C LEU A 147 -46.74 46.16 -14.16
N ALA A 148 -45.95 46.34 -13.11
CA ALA A 148 -46.04 47.50 -12.22
C ALA A 148 -45.79 48.82 -12.95
N MET A 149 -44.80 48.87 -13.85
CA MET A 149 -44.53 50.05 -14.68
C MET A 149 -45.67 50.36 -15.65
N ALA A 150 -46.25 49.35 -16.29
CA ALA A 150 -47.41 49.53 -17.17
C ALA A 150 -48.64 50.07 -16.40
N GLN A 151 -48.89 49.58 -15.19
CA GLN A 151 -49.97 50.08 -14.34
C GLN A 151 -49.74 51.52 -13.85
N ALA A 152 -48.49 51.89 -13.57
CA ALA A 152 -48.13 53.26 -13.19
C ALA A 152 -48.34 54.25 -14.35
N HIS A 153 -47.96 53.88 -15.58
CA HIS A 153 -48.22 54.69 -16.77
C HIS A 153 -49.71 54.84 -17.07
N ALA A 154 -50.50 53.77 -16.91
CA ALA A 154 -51.96 53.83 -17.10
C ALA A 154 -52.68 54.72 -16.06
N ARG A 155 -52.13 54.87 -14.84
CA ARG A 155 -52.68 55.75 -13.80
C ARG A 155 -52.24 57.21 -13.89
N SER A 156 -51.14 57.50 -14.59
CA SER A 156 -50.62 58.85 -14.78
C SER A 156 -51.17 59.56 -16.04
N GLY A 157 -51.82 58.80 -16.93
CA GLY A 157 -52.41 59.31 -18.18
C GLY A 157 -53.92 59.55 -18.13
N ALA A 158 -54.53 59.48 -16.94
CA ALA A 158 -55.92 59.85 -16.66
C ALA A 158 -55.93 61.05 -15.70
#